data_AF-A0A2V5PIQ7-F1
#
_entry.id   AF-A0A2V5PIQ7-F1
#
_cell.length_a   1.000
_cell.length_b   1.000
_cell.length_c   1.000
_cell.angle_alpha   90.00
_cell.angle_beta   90.00
_cell.angle_gamma   90.00
#
_symmetry.space_group_name_H-M   'P 1'
#
loop_
_entity.id
_entity.type
_entity.pdbx_description
1 polymer ?
#
loop_
_entity_poly.entity_id
_entity_poly.type
_entity_poly.pdbx_seq_one_letter_code
_entity_poly.pdbx_strand_id
1 'polypeptide(L)'
;GGGTGTGFAALQNNTCDICDASREIKKEEVEKTKSVTGKEVKEFVVAYDALAVYAHPANPIHDISVEDLREIWAEGGTITTWEQINPAMKGKIALFGRQNNSGTYDYFREHVCGKKDGKQREFRGGISEMNGSAEVVENVSKTPTGLGYSGMGYKTPNVKWLKVSNKKGESAVEPGVEVARSGKYPIARKLYLYTAGEPTGEVKAYIDWILSPAGQKVVAQEGFVPLK
;
A
#
# COMPACT_ATOMS: atom_id res chain seq x y z
N GLY A 1 7.78 -14.81 -2.47
CA GLY A 1 6.89 -13.70 -2.05
C GLY A 1 6.69 -13.75 -0.55
N GLY A 2 6.66 -12.60 0.13
CA GLY A 2 6.52 -12.52 1.59
C GLY A 2 6.41 -11.09 2.14
N GLY A 3 6.21 -10.09 1.28
CA GLY A 3 6.26 -8.67 1.65
C GLY A 3 7.64 -8.04 1.41
N THR A 4 7.67 -6.70 1.35
CA THR A 4 8.88 -5.91 1.05
C THR A 4 10.03 -6.21 2.00
N GLY A 5 9.76 -6.32 3.32
CA GLY A 5 10.81 -6.57 4.30
C GLY A 5 11.45 -7.95 4.12
N THR A 6 10.64 -8.97 3.82
CA THR A 6 11.13 -10.32 3.49
C THR A 6 11.92 -10.32 2.17
N GLY A 7 11.49 -9.53 1.18
CA GLY A 7 12.22 -9.37 -0.08
C GLY A 7 13.63 -8.78 0.13
N PHE A 8 13.75 -7.73 0.95
CA PHE A 8 15.07 -7.17 1.27
C PHE A 8 15.94 -8.12 2.07
N ALA A 9 15.36 -8.88 3.02
CA ALA A 9 16.09 -9.90 3.74
C ALA A 9 16.63 -11.00 2.79
N ALA A 10 15.83 -11.42 1.80
CA ALA A 10 16.25 -12.38 0.79
C ALA A 10 17.36 -11.82 -0.12
N LEU A 11 17.23 -10.55 -0.54
CA LEU A 11 18.24 -9.87 -1.36
C LEU A 11 19.58 -9.75 -0.61
N GLN A 12 19.53 -9.40 0.68
CA GLN A 12 20.72 -9.33 1.56
C GLN A 12 21.38 -10.69 1.73
N ASN A 13 20.59 -11.76 1.87
CA ASN A 13 21.08 -13.11 2.05
C ASN A 13 21.43 -13.82 0.73
N ASN A 14 21.37 -13.11 -0.41
CA ASN A 14 21.61 -13.66 -1.74
C ASN A 14 20.74 -14.89 -2.06
N THR A 15 19.49 -14.89 -1.58
CA THR A 15 18.51 -15.95 -1.86
C THR A 15 17.45 -15.54 -2.90
N CYS A 16 17.53 -14.31 -3.39
CA CYS A 16 16.80 -13.85 -4.57
C CYS A 16 17.61 -12.80 -5.35
N ASP A 17 17.36 -12.69 -6.66
CA ASP A 17 18.01 -11.69 -7.51
C ASP A 17 17.28 -10.34 -7.50
N ILE A 18 15.95 -10.38 -7.30
CA ILE A 18 15.06 -9.22 -7.35
C ILE A 18 14.19 -9.18 -6.10
N CYS A 19 14.08 -8.00 -5.49
CA CYS A 19 13.15 -7.70 -4.42
C CYS A 19 12.03 -6.79 -4.94
N ASP A 20 10.78 -7.29 -4.92
CA ASP A 20 9.59 -6.49 -5.20
C ASP A 20 9.18 -5.70 -3.96
N ALA A 21 8.98 -4.39 -4.14
CA ALA A 21 8.75 -3.48 -3.03
C ALA A 21 7.63 -2.48 -3.31
N SER A 22 6.84 -2.22 -2.27
CA SER A 22 5.71 -1.29 -2.29
C SER A 22 5.91 -0.05 -1.41
N ARG A 23 7.18 0.22 -1.08
CA ARG A 23 7.72 1.43 -0.45
C ARG A 23 9.18 1.57 -0.87
N GLU A 24 9.76 2.74 -0.64
CA GLU A 24 11.19 2.96 -0.84
C GLU A 24 12.03 2.08 0.10
N ILE A 25 13.23 1.74 -0.34
CA ILE A 25 14.22 1.07 0.49
C ILE A 25 14.61 1.96 1.68
N LYS A 26 14.68 1.39 2.88
CA LYS A 26 15.11 2.12 4.09
C LYS A 26 16.62 2.25 4.11
N LYS A 27 17.12 3.27 4.81
CA LYS A 27 18.57 3.50 4.95
C LYS A 27 19.29 2.27 5.53
N GLU A 28 18.71 1.64 6.55
CA GLU A 28 19.28 0.45 7.17
C GLU A 28 19.31 -0.74 6.20
N GLU A 29 18.34 -0.84 5.28
CA GLU A 29 18.29 -1.89 4.26
C GLU A 29 19.36 -1.69 3.18
N VAL A 30 19.63 -0.45 2.78
CA VAL A 30 20.75 -0.10 1.87
C VAL A 30 22.09 -0.47 2.53
N GLU A 31 22.32 0.03 3.75
CA GLU A 31 23.56 -0.19 4.50
C GLU A 31 23.81 -1.67 4.73
N LYS A 32 22.78 -2.43 5.12
CA LYS A 32 22.88 -3.87 5.34
C LYS A 32 23.11 -4.65 4.04
N THR A 33 22.47 -4.26 2.94
CA THR A 33 22.71 -4.93 1.66
C THR A 33 24.15 -4.71 1.19
N LYS A 34 24.66 -3.48 1.32
CA LYS A 34 26.04 -3.15 0.98
C LYS A 34 27.05 -3.88 1.88
N SER A 35 26.79 -3.97 3.19
CA SER A 35 27.71 -4.64 4.12
C SER A 35 27.79 -6.15 3.90
N VAL A 36 26.68 -6.80 3.53
CA VAL A 36 26.64 -8.25 3.30
C VAL A 36 27.11 -8.63 1.90
N THR A 37 26.71 -7.88 0.87
CA THR A 37 26.96 -8.27 -0.53
C THR A 37 28.15 -7.55 -1.16
N GLY A 38 28.62 -6.44 -0.57
CA GLY A 38 29.63 -5.55 -1.15
C GLY A 38 29.12 -4.70 -2.33
N LYS A 39 27.82 -4.77 -2.67
CA LYS A 39 27.23 -4.12 -3.85
C LYS A 39 26.29 -2.98 -3.45
N GLU A 40 26.27 -1.94 -4.29
CA GLU A 40 25.27 -0.87 -4.20
C GLU A 40 23.91 -1.37 -4.71
N VAL A 41 22.84 -1.08 -3.98
CA VAL A 41 21.47 -1.45 -4.39
C VAL A 41 21.06 -0.61 -5.60
N LYS A 42 20.38 -1.24 -6.57
CA LYS A 42 19.75 -0.55 -7.70
C LYS A 42 18.24 -0.57 -7.56
N GLU A 43 17.63 0.56 -7.88
CA GLU A 43 16.18 0.80 -7.78
C GLU A 43 15.59 0.97 -9.17
N PHE A 44 14.45 0.32 -9.40
CA PHE A 44 13.68 0.45 -10.63
C PHE A 44 12.22 0.71 -10.27
N VAL A 45 11.69 1.89 -10.62
CA VAL A 45 10.26 2.17 -10.51
C VAL A 45 9.54 1.46 -11.65
N VAL A 46 8.55 0.63 -11.35
CA VAL A 46 7.88 -0.23 -12.35
C VAL A 46 6.41 0.11 -12.57
N ALA A 47 5.77 0.75 -11.60
CA ALA A 47 4.38 1.18 -11.67
C ALA A 47 4.07 2.24 -10.61
N TYR A 48 2.90 2.86 -10.70
CA TYR A 48 2.28 3.61 -9.60
C TYR A 48 1.03 2.86 -9.11
N ASP A 49 0.66 3.14 -7.87
CA ASP A 49 -0.48 2.53 -7.18
C ASP A 49 -1.20 3.62 -6.37
N ALA A 50 -2.50 3.80 -6.62
CA ALA A 50 -3.36 4.51 -5.68
C ALA A 50 -3.75 3.53 -4.58
N LEU A 51 -3.16 3.66 -3.39
CA LEU A 51 -3.49 2.75 -2.29
C LEU A 51 -4.95 2.96 -1.88
N ALA A 52 -5.81 2.04 -2.27
CA ALA A 52 -7.24 2.17 -2.12
C ALA A 52 -7.67 1.79 -0.69
N VAL A 53 -8.64 2.54 -0.17
CA VAL A 53 -9.34 2.20 1.06
C VAL A 53 -10.62 1.49 0.68
N TYR A 54 -10.73 0.21 1.03
CA TYR A 54 -11.86 -0.64 0.69
C TYR A 54 -12.88 -0.70 1.82
N ALA A 55 -14.15 -0.65 1.45
CA ALA A 55 -15.29 -0.87 2.32
C ALA A 55 -16.27 -1.85 1.66
N HIS A 56 -17.11 -2.47 2.47
CA HIS A 56 -18.18 -3.31 1.97
C HIS A 56 -19.19 -2.50 1.13
N PRO A 57 -19.78 -3.06 0.05
CA PRO A 57 -20.72 -2.33 -0.81
C PRO A 57 -21.94 -1.75 -0.06
N ALA A 58 -22.41 -2.46 0.97
CA ALA A 58 -23.52 -2.01 1.82
C ALA A 58 -23.16 -0.90 2.82
N ASN A 59 -21.89 -0.54 2.99
CA ASN A 59 -21.50 0.62 3.79
C ASN A 59 -22.01 1.89 3.07
N PRO A 60 -22.77 2.80 3.70
CA PRO A 60 -23.31 4.00 3.04
C PRO A 60 -22.28 5.13 2.83
N ILE A 61 -21.08 5.03 3.40
CA ILE A 61 -20.03 6.05 3.28
C ILE A 61 -19.33 5.94 1.94
N HIS A 62 -19.08 7.05 1.26
CA HIS A 62 -18.48 7.08 -0.08
C HIS A 62 -17.11 7.77 -0.12
N ASP A 63 -16.77 8.53 0.91
CA ASP A 63 -15.53 9.26 1.04
C ASP A 63 -15.03 9.25 2.49
N ILE A 64 -13.73 9.44 2.64
CA ILE A 64 -13.07 9.53 3.95
C ILE A 64 -11.81 10.39 3.84
N SER A 65 -11.51 11.17 4.87
CA SER A 65 -10.28 11.95 4.91
C SER A 65 -9.11 11.15 5.47
N VAL A 66 -7.86 11.52 5.09
CA VAL A 66 -6.66 10.97 5.74
C VAL A 66 -6.63 11.29 7.24
N GLU A 67 -7.24 12.41 7.66
CA GLU A 67 -7.43 12.75 9.08
C GLU A 67 -8.34 11.76 9.82
N ASP A 68 -9.50 11.42 9.25
CA ASP A 68 -10.38 10.42 9.86
C ASP A 68 -9.73 9.03 9.82
N LEU A 69 -9.08 8.66 8.70
CA LEU A 69 -8.33 7.41 8.61
C LEU A 69 -7.25 7.32 9.69
N ARG A 70 -6.50 8.39 9.94
CA ARG A 70 -5.53 8.44 11.04
C ARG A 70 -6.19 8.20 12.39
N GLU A 71 -7.33 8.82 12.66
CA GLU A 71 -8.09 8.60 13.89
C GLU A 71 -8.69 7.19 13.99
N ILE A 72 -8.80 6.45 12.88
CA ILE A 72 -9.23 5.05 12.83
C ILE A 72 -8.07 4.06 12.95
N TRP A 73 -6.90 4.38 12.39
CA TRP A 73 -5.82 3.40 12.22
C TRP A 73 -4.64 3.62 13.17
N ALA A 74 -4.38 4.85 13.61
CA ALA A 74 -3.22 5.14 14.46
C ALA A 74 -3.46 4.74 15.92
N GLU A 75 -2.39 4.36 16.59
CA GLU A 75 -2.34 4.32 18.05
C GLU A 75 -2.76 5.68 18.63
N GLY A 76 -3.64 5.64 19.64
CA GLY A 76 -4.20 6.84 20.27
C GLY A 76 -5.26 7.57 19.44
N GLY A 77 -5.62 7.06 18.25
CA GLY A 77 -6.78 7.57 17.51
C GLY A 77 -8.09 7.28 18.25
N THR A 78 -9.14 8.05 17.95
CA THR A 78 -10.39 8.05 18.74
C THR A 78 -11.61 7.51 18.00
N ILE A 79 -11.55 7.31 16.68
CA ILE A 79 -12.67 6.81 15.88
C ILE A 79 -12.61 5.29 15.84
N THR A 80 -13.56 4.62 16.50
CA THR A 80 -13.64 3.15 16.58
C THR A 80 -14.95 2.60 16.03
N THR A 81 -15.96 3.45 15.83
CA THR A 81 -17.27 3.06 15.31
C THR A 81 -17.68 3.94 14.12
N TRP A 82 -18.53 3.39 13.25
CA TRP A 82 -18.96 4.09 12.05
C TRP A 82 -19.86 5.30 12.36
N GLU A 83 -20.58 5.29 13.49
CA GLU A 83 -21.44 6.38 13.92
C GLU A 83 -20.69 7.69 14.15
N GLN A 84 -19.39 7.60 14.48
CA GLN A 84 -18.52 8.75 14.69
C GLN A 84 -18.18 9.48 13.37
N ILE A 85 -18.33 8.79 12.23
CA ILE A 85 -18.12 9.33 10.89
C ILE A 85 -19.45 9.68 10.24
N ASN A 86 -20.39 8.73 10.27
CA ASN A 86 -21.73 8.88 9.71
C ASN A 86 -22.75 8.26 10.67
N PRO A 87 -23.61 9.08 11.33
CA PRO A 87 -24.59 8.58 12.29
C PRO A 87 -25.57 7.54 11.74
N ALA A 88 -25.76 7.45 10.42
CA ALA A 88 -26.64 6.49 9.77
C ALA A 88 -26.04 5.07 9.69
N MET A 89 -24.72 4.91 9.83
CA MET A 89 -24.07 3.61 9.85
C MET A 89 -23.73 3.23 11.28
N LYS A 90 -24.24 2.06 11.72
CA LYS A 90 -24.01 1.58 13.08
C LYS A 90 -22.91 0.51 13.16
N GLY A 91 -22.22 0.46 14.29
CA GLY A 91 -21.33 -0.62 14.67
C GLY A 91 -19.83 -0.28 14.65
N LYS A 92 -19.06 -1.13 15.32
CA LYS A 92 -17.59 -1.05 15.36
C LYS A 92 -17.00 -1.22 13.97
N ILE A 93 -15.99 -0.43 13.65
CA ILE A 93 -15.22 -0.56 12.41
C ILE A 93 -14.34 -1.81 12.53
N ALA A 94 -14.56 -2.80 11.67
CA ALA A 94 -13.71 -3.99 11.60
C ALA A 94 -12.53 -3.71 10.68
N LEU A 95 -11.31 -3.70 11.23
CA LEU A 95 -10.11 -3.29 10.50
C LEU A 95 -9.35 -4.51 9.97
N PHE A 96 -9.07 -4.50 8.66
CA PHE A 96 -8.27 -5.52 7.98
C PHE A 96 -7.01 -4.88 7.40
N GLY A 97 -5.86 -5.23 7.97
CA GLY A 97 -4.56 -4.69 7.61
C GLY A 97 -3.62 -5.77 7.07
N ARG A 98 -2.39 -5.38 6.74
CA ARG A 98 -1.32 -6.31 6.37
C ARG A 98 -0.41 -6.58 7.58
N GLN A 99 0.33 -7.68 7.55
CA GLN A 99 1.42 -7.93 8.51
C GLN A 99 2.57 -6.92 8.38
N ASN A 100 3.35 -6.75 9.44
CA ASN A 100 4.42 -5.75 9.54
C ASN A 100 5.61 -5.94 8.55
N ASN A 101 5.72 -7.11 7.91
CA ASN A 101 6.69 -7.38 6.85
C ASN A 101 6.25 -6.83 5.48
N SER A 102 5.03 -6.34 5.36
CA SER A 102 4.48 -5.76 4.14
C SER A 102 4.93 -4.31 3.93
N GLY A 103 5.41 -3.97 2.74
CA GLY A 103 5.65 -2.55 2.40
C GLY A 103 4.35 -1.73 2.34
N THR A 104 3.21 -2.39 2.14
CA THR A 104 1.90 -1.72 2.18
C THR A 104 1.47 -1.40 3.60
N TYR A 105 1.86 -2.24 4.58
CA TYR A 105 1.76 -1.90 6.00
C TYR A 105 2.62 -0.67 6.31
N ASP A 106 3.91 -0.72 5.95
CA ASP A 106 4.85 0.37 6.24
C ASP A 106 4.38 1.68 5.61
N TYR A 107 4.04 1.67 4.32
CA TYR A 107 3.60 2.84 3.59
C TYR A 107 2.32 3.44 4.17
N PHE A 108 1.29 2.62 4.42
CA PHE A 108 0.03 3.10 4.99
C PHE A 108 0.25 3.69 6.39
N ARG A 109 1.05 3.03 7.23
CA ARG A 109 1.41 3.53 8.56
C ARG A 109 2.07 4.91 8.48
N GLU A 110 3.06 5.06 7.62
CA GLU A 110 3.79 6.32 7.46
C GLU A 110 2.91 7.46 6.95
N HIS A 111 2.07 7.19 5.95
CA HIS A 111 1.32 8.24 5.25
C HIS A 111 -0.05 8.54 5.89
N VAL A 112 -0.68 7.55 6.52
CA VAL A 112 -1.98 7.71 7.18
C VAL A 112 -1.82 7.93 8.67
N CYS A 113 -1.18 6.99 9.38
CA CYS A 113 -0.96 7.16 10.82
C CYS A 113 -0.04 8.34 11.08
N GLY A 114 0.94 8.64 10.22
CA GLY A 114 1.77 9.84 10.34
C GLY A 114 2.57 9.90 11.65
N LYS A 115 3.07 11.10 11.98
CA LYS A 115 3.94 11.31 13.14
C LYS A 115 3.26 12.05 14.29
N LYS A 116 3.71 11.78 15.51
CA LYS A 116 3.38 12.56 16.73
C LYS A 116 4.69 12.80 17.48
N ASP A 117 4.95 14.06 17.86
CA ASP A 117 6.19 14.46 18.55
C ASP A 117 7.47 14.02 17.82
N GLY A 118 7.44 14.12 16.49
CA GLY A 118 8.54 13.71 15.60
C GLY A 118 8.71 12.20 15.40
N LYS A 119 7.96 11.37 16.14
CA LYS A 119 8.03 9.90 16.06
C LYS A 119 6.92 9.36 15.17
N GLN A 120 7.26 8.36 14.37
CA GLN A 120 6.27 7.61 13.58
C GLN A 120 5.29 6.92 14.54
N ARG A 121 3.98 7.11 14.33
CA ARG A 121 2.97 6.37 15.09
C ARG A 121 2.85 4.95 14.57
N GLU A 122 2.59 4.03 15.49
CA GLU A 122 2.19 2.68 15.16
C GLU A 122 0.70 2.61 14.83
N PHE A 123 0.28 1.48 14.28
CA PHE A 123 -1.13 1.15 14.21
C PHE A 123 -1.70 0.92 15.61
N ARG A 124 -3.00 1.16 15.77
CA ARG A 124 -3.72 0.72 16.96
C ARG A 124 -3.83 -0.80 17.04
N GLY A 125 -4.11 -1.31 18.24
CA GLY A 125 -4.53 -2.69 18.43
C GLY A 125 -5.91 -3.01 17.83
N GLY A 126 -6.19 -4.30 17.68
CA GLY A 126 -7.49 -4.79 17.20
C GLY A 126 -7.67 -4.80 15.68
N ILE A 127 -6.58 -4.73 14.93
CA ILE A 127 -6.55 -4.93 13.47
C ILE A 127 -6.36 -6.42 13.20
N SER A 128 -7.16 -6.98 12.31
CA SER A 128 -6.93 -8.33 11.78
C SER A 128 -5.86 -8.26 10.71
N GLU A 129 -4.72 -8.90 10.95
CA GLU A 129 -3.56 -8.88 10.05
C GLU A 129 -3.63 -10.00 9.01
N MET A 130 -3.63 -9.60 7.74
CA MET A 130 -3.72 -10.50 6.60
C MET A 130 -2.33 -10.74 5.99
N ASN A 131 -2.09 -11.96 5.52
CA ASN A 131 -0.85 -12.33 4.85
C ASN A 131 -0.74 -11.58 3.51
N GLY A 132 -1.87 -11.49 2.78
CA GLY A 132 -1.93 -10.97 1.42
C GLY A 132 -2.84 -9.76 1.22
N SER A 133 -2.58 -9.01 0.16
CA SER A 133 -3.41 -7.87 -0.26
C SER A 133 -4.80 -8.29 -0.76
N ALA A 134 -4.91 -9.47 -1.40
CA ALA A 134 -6.20 -10.03 -1.81
C ALA A 134 -7.05 -10.45 -0.60
N GLU A 135 -6.41 -11.00 0.43
CA GLU A 135 -7.07 -11.46 1.65
C GLU A 135 -7.69 -10.30 2.45
N VAL A 136 -7.06 -9.12 2.44
CA VAL A 136 -7.67 -7.87 2.97
C VAL A 136 -8.99 -7.57 2.25
N VAL A 137 -8.97 -7.56 0.91
CA VAL A 137 -10.15 -7.25 0.11
C VAL A 137 -11.24 -8.30 0.29
N GLU A 138 -10.88 -9.57 0.38
CA GLU A 138 -11.81 -10.67 0.62
C GLU A 138 -12.52 -10.52 1.97
N ASN A 139 -11.79 -10.22 3.04
CA ASN A 139 -12.38 -10.05 4.37
C ASN A 139 -13.30 -8.82 4.45
N VAL A 140 -12.93 -7.72 3.80
CA VAL A 140 -13.80 -6.54 3.66
C VAL A 140 -15.10 -6.91 2.91
N SER A 141 -15.00 -7.73 1.86
CA SER A 141 -16.18 -8.16 1.07
C SER A 141 -17.20 -8.99 1.86
N LYS A 142 -16.77 -9.61 2.97
CA LYS A 142 -17.61 -10.45 3.84
C LYS A 142 -18.09 -9.71 5.10
N THR A 143 -17.64 -8.48 5.31
CA THR A 143 -17.85 -7.75 6.57
C THR A 143 -18.49 -6.40 6.31
N PRO A 144 -19.81 -6.22 6.53
CA PRO A 144 -20.51 -4.95 6.26
C PRO A 144 -19.90 -3.71 6.95
N THR A 145 -19.31 -3.88 8.13
CA THR A 145 -18.60 -2.83 8.87
C THR A 145 -17.09 -2.80 8.60
N GLY A 146 -16.62 -3.57 7.63
CA GLY A 146 -15.21 -3.76 7.30
C GLY A 146 -14.59 -2.54 6.63
N LEU A 147 -13.36 -2.23 7.03
CA LEU A 147 -12.49 -1.25 6.41
C LEU A 147 -11.09 -1.88 6.24
N GLY A 148 -10.53 -1.78 5.05
CA GLY A 148 -9.18 -2.28 4.78
C GLY A 148 -8.48 -1.41 3.74
N TYR A 149 -7.18 -1.63 3.58
CA TYR A 149 -6.38 -0.95 2.56
C TYR A 149 -5.61 -1.95 1.69
N SER A 150 -5.56 -1.70 0.39
CA SER A 150 -4.79 -2.51 -0.56
C SER A 150 -4.55 -1.73 -1.85
N GLY A 151 -3.67 -2.22 -2.71
CA GLY A 151 -3.44 -1.59 -4.02
C GLY A 151 -4.71 -1.57 -4.86
N MET A 152 -4.86 -0.59 -5.74
CA MET A 152 -6.07 -0.42 -6.56
C MET A 152 -6.33 -1.61 -7.50
N GLY A 153 -5.27 -2.31 -7.94
CA GLY A 153 -5.38 -3.52 -8.77
C GLY A 153 -6.07 -4.70 -8.08
N TYR A 154 -6.25 -4.67 -6.74
CA TYR A 154 -6.95 -5.72 -5.99
C TYR A 154 -8.47 -5.52 -5.94
N LYS A 155 -9.02 -4.50 -6.59
CA LYS A 155 -10.47 -4.26 -6.56
C LYS A 155 -11.22 -5.43 -7.19
N THR A 156 -12.24 -5.92 -6.48
CA THR A 156 -13.23 -6.87 -7.00
C THR A 156 -14.62 -6.22 -7.10
N PRO A 157 -15.61 -6.86 -7.73
CA PRO A 157 -17.00 -6.40 -7.71
C PRO A 157 -17.65 -6.43 -6.30
N ASN A 158 -17.13 -7.26 -5.39
CA ASN A 158 -17.71 -7.48 -4.06
C ASN A 158 -17.24 -6.46 -3.01
N VAL A 159 -16.46 -5.46 -3.41
CA VAL A 159 -16.05 -4.32 -2.59
C VAL A 159 -16.24 -3.03 -3.36
N LYS A 160 -16.37 -1.94 -2.60
CA LYS A 160 -16.15 -0.60 -3.12
C LYS A 160 -14.91 0.01 -2.48
N TRP A 161 -14.29 0.96 -3.16
CA TRP A 161 -13.34 1.85 -2.51
C TRP A 161 -14.03 3.13 -2.06
N LEU A 162 -13.46 3.78 -1.06
CA LEU A 162 -13.83 5.13 -0.65
C LEU A 162 -12.98 6.13 -1.43
N LYS A 163 -13.58 7.27 -1.78
CA LYS A 163 -12.81 8.44 -2.20
C LYS A 163 -12.00 8.96 -1.02
N VAL A 164 -10.80 9.49 -1.26
CA VAL A 164 -9.92 9.96 -0.20
C VAL A 164 -9.57 11.43 -0.39
N SER A 165 -9.74 12.23 0.66
CA SER A 165 -9.25 13.62 0.75
C SER A 165 -8.10 13.73 1.74
N ASN A 166 -7.30 14.81 1.68
CA ASN A 166 -6.25 15.03 2.68
C ASN A 166 -6.86 15.40 4.04
N LYS A 167 -7.84 16.31 4.04
CA LYS A 167 -8.50 16.81 5.27
C LYS A 167 -10.01 16.68 5.23
N LYS A 168 -10.63 16.74 6.41
CA LYS A 168 -12.09 16.75 6.53
C LYS A 168 -12.68 17.98 5.85
N GLY A 169 -13.72 17.76 5.02
CA GLY A 169 -14.41 18.82 4.28
C GLY A 169 -13.76 19.23 2.95
N GLU A 170 -12.60 18.67 2.60
CA GLU A 170 -12.00 18.84 1.28
C GLU A 170 -12.63 17.89 0.23
N SER A 171 -12.43 18.20 -1.05
CA SER A 171 -12.85 17.32 -2.14
C SER A 171 -12.09 15.99 -2.11
N ALA A 172 -12.83 14.90 -1.94
CA ALA A 172 -12.27 13.55 -1.98
C ALA A 172 -12.11 13.04 -3.42
N VAL A 173 -11.03 12.31 -3.65
CA VAL A 173 -10.64 11.80 -4.98
C VAL A 173 -10.72 10.28 -4.99
N GLU A 174 -11.27 9.70 -6.05
CA GLU A 174 -11.34 8.25 -6.23
C GLU A 174 -9.97 7.68 -6.64
N PRO A 175 -9.60 6.44 -6.24
CA PRO A 175 -8.41 5.79 -6.79
C PRO A 175 -8.48 5.67 -8.32
N GLY A 176 -7.40 6.04 -9.02
CA GLY A 176 -7.39 5.99 -10.49
C GLY A 176 -6.04 6.34 -11.11
N VAL A 177 -5.92 6.02 -12.41
CA VAL A 177 -4.67 6.14 -13.18
C VAL A 177 -4.13 7.55 -13.18
N GLU A 178 -4.94 8.53 -13.60
CA GLU A 178 -4.53 9.92 -13.73
C GLU A 178 -4.11 10.51 -12.37
N VAL A 179 -4.93 10.28 -11.35
CA VAL A 179 -4.76 10.90 -10.03
C VAL A 179 -3.63 10.28 -9.22
N ALA A 180 -3.31 9.00 -9.43
CA ALA A 180 -2.13 8.38 -8.84
C ALA A 180 -0.85 8.93 -9.50
N ARG A 181 -0.86 9.07 -10.83
CA ARG A 181 0.29 9.57 -11.59
C ARG A 181 0.57 11.05 -11.29
N SER A 182 -0.46 11.87 -11.18
CA SER A 182 -0.32 13.30 -10.90
C SER A 182 -0.10 13.62 -9.41
N GLY A 183 -0.12 12.62 -8.52
CA GLY A 183 -0.02 12.81 -7.07
C GLY A 183 -1.24 13.51 -6.43
N LYS A 184 -2.38 13.59 -7.14
CA LYS A 184 -3.61 14.22 -6.62
C LYS A 184 -4.33 13.30 -5.63
N TYR A 185 -4.14 11.99 -5.75
CA TYR A 185 -4.69 11.04 -4.78
C TYR A 185 -3.79 10.98 -3.53
N PRO A 186 -4.31 11.23 -2.30
CA PRO A 186 -3.49 11.48 -1.11
C PRO A 186 -2.49 10.39 -0.71
N ILE A 187 -2.79 9.13 -1.03
CA ILE A 187 -1.97 7.96 -0.65
C ILE A 187 -1.54 7.18 -1.91
N ALA A 188 -1.14 7.91 -2.94
CA ALA A 188 -0.51 7.35 -4.13
C ALA A 188 0.99 7.08 -3.91
N ARG A 189 1.47 5.96 -4.43
CA ARG A 189 2.85 5.51 -4.29
C ARG A 189 3.42 4.97 -5.59
N LYS A 190 4.74 4.86 -5.62
CA LYS A 190 5.46 4.06 -6.60
C LYS A 190 5.55 2.61 -6.12
N LEU A 191 5.68 1.71 -7.08
CA LEU A 191 6.06 0.31 -6.89
C LEU A 191 7.44 0.10 -7.52
N TYR A 192 8.25 -0.73 -6.88
CA TYR A 192 9.67 -0.82 -7.14
C TYR A 192 10.12 -2.26 -7.31
N LEU A 193 11.18 -2.45 -8.10
CA LEU A 193 12.07 -3.58 -8.04
C LEU A 193 13.42 -3.13 -7.54
N TYR A 194 14.08 -3.97 -6.75
CA TYR A 194 15.44 -3.73 -6.27
C TYR A 194 16.37 -4.90 -6.57
N THR A 195 17.60 -4.62 -6.96
CA THR A 195 18.67 -5.61 -7.14
C THR A 195 19.91 -5.24 -6.34
N ALA A 196 20.70 -6.23 -5.93
CA ALA A 196 22.01 -6.01 -5.32
C ALA A 196 23.06 -5.87 -6.43
N GLY A 197 23.43 -4.63 -6.76
CA GLY A 197 24.27 -4.29 -7.89
C GLY A 197 23.50 -4.15 -9.21
N GLU A 198 24.23 -3.80 -10.27
CA GLU A 198 23.69 -3.71 -11.63
C GLU A 198 23.18 -5.08 -12.10
N PRO A 199 21.93 -5.19 -12.59
CA PRO A 199 21.41 -6.44 -13.10
C PRO A 199 22.10 -6.79 -14.42
N THR A 200 22.32 -8.09 -14.64
CA THR A 200 22.91 -8.63 -15.88
C THR A 200 22.10 -9.84 -16.35
N GLY A 201 22.38 -10.32 -17.57
CA GLY A 201 21.77 -11.53 -18.11
C GLY A 201 20.24 -11.52 -18.07
N GLU A 202 19.65 -12.61 -17.58
CA GLU A 202 18.21 -12.81 -17.50
C GLU A 202 17.52 -11.82 -16.56
N VAL A 203 18.17 -11.45 -15.45
CA VAL A 203 17.64 -10.46 -14.49
C VAL A 203 17.46 -9.10 -15.17
N LYS A 204 18.46 -8.67 -15.95
CA LYS A 204 18.36 -7.42 -16.72
C LYS A 204 17.28 -7.52 -17.79
N ALA A 205 17.26 -8.62 -18.56
CA ALA A 205 16.28 -8.81 -19.61
C ALA A 205 14.84 -8.79 -19.06
N TYR A 206 14.61 -9.36 -17.88
CA TYR A 206 13.32 -9.34 -17.21
C TYR A 206 12.91 -7.93 -16.77
N ILE A 207 13.81 -7.17 -16.13
CA ILE A 207 13.55 -5.78 -15.75
C ILE A 207 13.30 -4.91 -16.98
N ASP A 208 14.11 -5.05 -18.02
CA ASP A 208 13.92 -4.33 -19.30
C ASP A 208 12.55 -4.65 -19.92
N TRP A 209 12.11 -5.92 -19.86
CA TRP A 209 10.79 -6.32 -20.35
C TRP A 209 9.66 -5.70 -19.53
N ILE A 210 9.76 -5.66 -18.20
CA ILE A 210 8.77 -5.00 -17.33
C ILE A 210 8.63 -3.52 -17.68
N LEU A 211 9.75 -2.85 -17.97
CA LEU A 211 9.80 -1.43 -18.34
C LEU A 211 9.42 -1.17 -19.81
N SER A 212 9.36 -2.22 -20.64
CA SER A 212 8.98 -2.13 -22.05
C SER A 212 7.47 -1.83 -22.22
N PRO A 213 7.03 -1.39 -23.42
CA PRO A 213 5.60 -1.23 -23.70
C PRO A 213 4.77 -2.50 -23.45
N ALA A 214 5.35 -3.69 -23.65
CA ALA A 214 4.65 -4.95 -23.41
C ALA A 214 4.42 -5.19 -21.91
N GLY A 215 5.44 -5.00 -21.08
CA GLY A 215 5.32 -5.12 -19.62
C GLY A 215 4.38 -4.05 -19.03
N GLN A 216 4.49 -2.81 -19.49
CA GLN A 216 3.62 -1.72 -19.04
C GLN A 216 2.16 -1.92 -19.45
N LYS A 217 1.89 -2.62 -20.56
CA LYS A 217 0.53 -3.05 -20.91
C LYS A 217 -0.03 -4.03 -19.86
N VAL A 218 0.79 -4.96 -19.36
CA VAL A 218 0.39 -5.88 -18.29
C VAL A 218 0.10 -5.10 -17.00
N VAL A 219 0.94 -4.13 -16.62
CA VAL A 219 0.70 -3.26 -15.46
C VAL A 219 -0.70 -2.63 -15.51
N ALA A 220 -1.09 -2.09 -16.67
CA ALA A 220 -2.42 -1.51 -16.86
C ALA A 220 -3.56 -2.55 -16.81
N GLN A 221 -3.33 -3.75 -17.37
CA GLN A 221 -4.31 -4.85 -17.34
C GLN A 221 -4.56 -5.37 -15.92
N GLU A 222 -3.52 -5.42 -15.09
CA GLU A 222 -3.60 -5.77 -13.67
C GLU A 222 -4.17 -4.64 -12.79
N GLY A 223 -4.63 -3.53 -13.40
CA GLY A 223 -5.30 -2.43 -12.71
C GLY A 223 -4.36 -1.48 -11.96
N PHE A 224 -3.05 -1.53 -12.21
CA PHE A 224 -2.08 -0.56 -11.73
C PHE A 224 -1.80 0.54 -12.75
N VAL A 225 -1.01 1.53 -12.37
CA VAL A 225 -0.75 2.72 -13.19
C VAL A 225 0.61 2.56 -13.88
N PRO A 226 0.65 2.45 -15.23
CA PRO A 226 1.90 2.33 -15.95
C PRO A 226 2.72 3.63 -15.88
N LEU A 227 4.02 3.52 -16.13
CA LEU A 227 4.98 4.63 -16.13
C LEU A 227 4.75 5.62 -17.27
N LYS A 228 4.18 5.15 -18.38
CA LYS A 228 3.87 5.92 -19.58
C LYS A 228 2.44 5.61 -19.98
#